data_AF-A0A8X6HXR7-F1
#
_entry.id   AF-A0A8X6HXR7-F1
#
_cell.length_a   1.000
_cell.length_b   1.000
_cell.length_c   1.000
_cell.angle_alpha   90.00
_cell.angle_beta   90.00
_cell.angle_gamma   90.00
#
_symmetry.space_group_name_H-M   'P 1'
#
loop_
_entity.id
_entity.type
_entity.pdbx_description
1 polymer ?
#
loop_
_entity_poly.entity_id
_entity_poly.type
_entity_poly.pdbx_seq_one_letter_code
_entity_poly.pdbx_strand_id
1 'polypeptide(L)'
;MVCKDEHYPSFVMTLTNVGSIFGTPIYGTLSDKIGRKPVFFIVILVTAMTAISSILMTDFTAFLVLRTINGSLMPSVFQLPFIILLELVGPSMRTRMNGISNAAWTFGLCVMPLIAYLSKHWVTFGLITSSASVLMFCYIKFLPESARWLISREKYSEAATILTRIAETNGKTIDPVDLRLKIKVSSIDFPLD
;
A
#
# COMPACT_ATOMS: atom_id res chain seq x y z
N MET A 1 -16.55 -0.98 35.58
CA MET A 1 -16.68 -2.23 34.80
C MET A 1 -15.54 -2.48 33.81
N VAL A 2 -14.49 -1.64 33.75
CA VAL A 2 -13.38 -1.77 32.77
C VAL A 2 -12.28 -2.75 33.20
N CYS A 3 -12.19 -3.11 34.49
CA CYS A 3 -11.05 -3.86 35.04
C CYS A 3 -11.10 -5.40 34.91
N LYS A 4 -12.24 -6.01 34.51
CA LYS A 4 -12.29 -7.47 34.27
C LYS A 4 -11.88 -7.87 32.85
N ASP A 5 -11.91 -6.90 31.95
CA ASP A 5 -11.81 -7.06 30.50
C ASP A 5 -10.56 -6.38 29.92
N GLU A 6 -9.61 -6.00 30.78
CA GLU A 6 -8.38 -5.27 30.42
C GLU A 6 -7.48 -6.05 29.44
N HIS A 7 -7.61 -7.39 29.42
CA HIS A 7 -6.83 -8.24 28.52
C HIS A 7 -7.36 -8.24 27.07
N TYR A 8 -8.63 -7.89 26.82
CA TYR A 8 -9.22 -7.97 25.47
C TYR A 8 -8.56 -7.01 24.48
N PRO A 9 -8.32 -5.71 24.79
CA PRO A 9 -7.61 -4.81 23.87
C PRO A 9 -6.19 -5.28 23.55
N SER A 10 -5.44 -5.72 24.55
CA SER A 10 -4.08 -6.24 24.38
C SER A 10 -4.05 -7.51 23.54
N PHE A 11 -5.04 -8.38 23.71
CA PHE A 11 -5.20 -9.60 22.92
C PHE A 11 -5.53 -9.28 21.45
N VAL A 12 -6.43 -8.34 21.20
CA VAL A 12 -6.75 -7.85 19.84
C VAL A 12 -5.51 -7.27 19.16
N MET A 13 -4.73 -6.42 19.84
CA MET A 13 -3.50 -5.86 19.29
C MET A 13 -2.47 -6.95 18.96
N THR A 14 -2.30 -7.92 19.85
CA THR A 14 -1.34 -9.03 19.67
C THR A 14 -1.71 -9.84 18.43
N LEU A 15 -2.98 -10.26 18.31
CA LEU A 15 -3.43 -11.03 17.16
C LEU A 15 -3.36 -10.24 15.85
N THR A 16 -3.68 -8.94 15.89
CA THR A 16 -3.52 -8.04 14.73
C THR A 16 -2.06 -7.96 14.27
N ASN A 17 -1.12 -7.87 15.20
CA ASN A 17 0.32 -7.85 14.90
C ASN A 17 0.82 -9.21 14.38
N VAL A 18 0.36 -10.31 14.96
CA VAL A 18 0.64 -11.66 14.45
C VAL A 18 0.13 -11.78 13.01
N GLY A 19 -1.10 -11.33 12.74
CA GLY A 19 -1.66 -11.25 11.40
C GLY A 19 -0.78 -10.43 10.45
N SER A 20 -0.23 -9.31 10.90
CA SER A 20 0.67 -8.45 10.12
C SER A 20 1.96 -9.17 9.71
N ILE A 21 2.56 -9.95 10.62
CA ILE A 21 3.78 -10.73 10.36
C ILE A 21 3.57 -11.72 9.23
N PHE A 22 2.45 -12.45 9.24
CA PHE A 22 2.14 -13.43 8.21
C PHE A 22 1.58 -12.82 6.92
N GLY A 23 0.82 -11.72 7.03
CA GLY A 23 0.23 -11.04 5.87
C GLY A 23 1.27 -10.40 4.96
N THR A 24 2.28 -9.74 5.54
CA THR A 24 3.31 -9.00 4.79
C THR A 24 3.99 -9.83 3.69
N PRO A 25 4.55 -11.03 3.95
CA PRO A 25 5.18 -11.85 2.90
C PRO A 25 4.17 -12.39 1.88
N ILE A 26 2.93 -12.70 2.30
CA ILE A 26 1.88 -13.20 1.40
C ILE A 26 1.52 -12.13 0.36
N TYR A 27 1.16 -10.93 0.82
CA TYR A 27 0.78 -9.84 -0.08
C TYR A 27 1.98 -9.26 -0.83
N GLY A 28 3.18 -9.31 -0.26
CA GLY A 28 4.43 -8.99 -0.96
C GLY A 28 4.64 -9.91 -2.16
N THR A 29 4.65 -11.23 -1.94
CA THR A 29 4.80 -12.23 -3.01
C THR A 29 3.67 -12.13 -4.04
N LEU A 30 2.45 -11.87 -3.60
CA LEU A 30 1.31 -11.68 -4.48
C LEU A 30 1.49 -10.45 -5.38
N SER A 31 2.01 -9.36 -4.83
CA SER A 31 2.29 -8.12 -5.56
C SER A 31 3.36 -8.30 -6.62
N ASP A 32 4.37 -9.12 -6.36
CA ASP A 32 5.42 -9.40 -7.34
C ASP A 32 4.91 -10.32 -8.47
N LYS A 33 3.90 -11.18 -8.21
CA LYS A 33 3.30 -12.05 -9.24
C LYS A 33 2.24 -11.35 -10.11
N ILE A 34 1.31 -10.63 -9.49
CA ILE A 34 0.15 -10.03 -10.16
C ILE A 34 0.44 -8.60 -10.64
N GLY A 35 1.32 -7.89 -9.95
CA GLY A 35 1.60 -6.47 -10.14
C GLY A 35 1.36 -5.69 -8.83
N ARG A 36 2.15 -4.65 -8.60
CA ARG A 36 2.10 -3.89 -7.35
C ARG A 36 0.83 -3.04 -7.25
N LYS A 37 0.42 -2.41 -8.36
CA LYS A 37 -0.80 -1.58 -8.42
C LYS A 37 -2.09 -2.38 -8.20
N PRO A 38 -2.39 -3.49 -8.92
CA PRO A 38 -3.64 -4.22 -8.71
C PRO A 38 -3.74 -4.79 -7.29
N VAL A 39 -2.64 -5.33 -6.74
CA VAL A 39 -2.63 -5.85 -5.37
C VAL A 39 -2.85 -4.75 -4.35
N PHE A 40 -2.29 -3.55 -4.54
CA PHE A 40 -2.56 -2.41 -3.68
C PHE A 40 -4.05 -2.07 -3.60
N PHE A 41 -4.76 -2.02 -4.74
CA PHE A 41 -6.21 -1.74 -4.74
C PHE A 41 -7.04 -2.89 -4.15
N ILE A 42 -6.65 -4.15 -4.38
CA ILE A 42 -7.29 -5.31 -3.75
C ILE A 42 -7.15 -5.22 -2.23
N VAL A 43 -5.94 -4.93 -1.73
CA VAL A 43 -5.67 -4.79 -0.30
C VAL A 43 -6.51 -3.67 0.31
N ILE A 44 -6.61 -2.51 -0.35
CA ILE A 44 -7.47 -1.41 0.14
C ILE A 44 -8.94 -1.84 0.16
N LEU A 45 -9.43 -2.51 -0.88
CA LEU A 45 -10.81 -2.99 -0.95
C LEU A 45 -11.13 -3.92 0.22
N VAL A 46 -10.27 -4.93 0.44
CA VAL A 46 -10.45 -5.92 1.50
C VAL A 46 -10.34 -5.25 2.88
N THR A 47 -9.43 -4.29 3.05
CA THR A 47 -9.32 -3.48 4.27
C THR A 47 -10.61 -2.73 4.55
N ALA A 48 -11.18 -2.03 3.55
CA ALA A 48 -12.43 -1.30 3.73
C ALA A 48 -13.61 -2.23 4.06
N MET A 49 -13.74 -3.35 3.35
CA MET A 49 -14.80 -4.34 3.61
C MET A 49 -14.67 -4.93 5.02
N THR A 50 -13.48 -5.41 5.40
CA THR A 50 -13.26 -6.02 6.71
C THR A 50 -13.41 -5.01 7.85
N ALA A 51 -13.01 -3.75 7.67
CA ALA A 51 -13.22 -2.68 8.63
C ALA A 51 -14.72 -2.39 8.84
N ILE A 52 -15.50 -2.24 7.77
CA ILE A 52 -16.96 -2.00 7.86
C ILE A 52 -17.65 -3.20 8.49
N SER A 53 -17.32 -4.43 8.06
CA SER A 53 -17.88 -5.65 8.64
C SER A 53 -17.56 -5.77 10.13
N SER A 54 -16.35 -5.41 10.56
CA SER A 54 -15.97 -5.45 11.98
C SER A 54 -16.83 -4.53 12.85
N ILE A 55 -17.29 -3.40 12.31
CA ILE A 55 -18.16 -2.45 13.03
C ILE A 55 -19.56 -3.01 13.24
N LEU A 56 -20.03 -3.85 12.31
CA LEU A 56 -21.37 -4.44 12.35
C LEU A 56 -21.46 -5.73 13.18
N MET A 57 -20.33 -6.34 13.52
CA MET A 57 -20.31 -7.59 14.28
C MET A 57 -20.67 -7.36 15.75
N THR A 58 -21.64 -8.12 16.25
CA THR A 58 -21.99 -8.20 17.67
C THR A 58 -21.25 -9.31 18.40
N ASP A 59 -20.73 -10.30 17.67
CA ASP A 59 -19.95 -11.41 18.23
C ASP A 59 -18.46 -11.05 18.34
N PHE A 60 -17.88 -11.28 19.51
CA PHE A 60 -16.49 -10.93 19.81
C PHE A 60 -15.48 -11.77 19.01
N THR A 61 -15.77 -13.04 18.76
CA THR A 61 -14.88 -13.93 18.00
C THR A 61 -14.86 -13.53 16.52
N ALA A 62 -16.03 -13.27 15.94
CA ALA A 62 -16.15 -12.77 14.58
C ALA A 62 -15.44 -11.42 14.40
N PHE A 63 -15.62 -10.50 15.37
CA PHE A 63 -14.89 -9.23 15.41
C PHE A 63 -13.37 -9.44 15.42
N LEU A 64 -12.87 -10.35 16.27
CA LEU A 64 -11.45 -10.63 16.42
C LEU A 64 -10.82 -11.20 15.15
N VAL A 65 -11.51 -12.12 14.48
CA VAL A 65 -11.06 -12.71 13.21
C VAL A 65 -10.98 -11.64 12.13
N LEU A 66 -12.03 -10.83 11.95
CA LEU A 66 -12.03 -9.74 10.98
C LEU A 66 -10.93 -8.71 11.27
N ARG A 67 -10.70 -8.40 12.55
CA ARG A 67 -9.65 -7.47 12.97
C ARG A 67 -8.25 -8.02 12.68
N THR A 68 -8.06 -9.32 12.87
CA THR A 68 -6.79 -10.00 12.56
C THR A 68 -6.52 -10.01 11.06
N ILE A 69 -7.54 -10.27 10.23
CA ILE A 69 -7.45 -10.17 8.76
C ILE A 69 -7.14 -8.73 8.35
N ASN A 70 -7.83 -7.74 8.95
CA ASN A 70 -7.54 -6.34 8.67
C ASN A 70 -6.11 -5.95 9.09
N GLY A 71 -5.60 -6.53 10.18
CA GLY A 71 -4.22 -6.39 10.63
C GLY A 71 -3.21 -6.91 9.60
N SER A 72 -3.47 -8.07 8.99
CA SER A 72 -2.57 -8.65 8.00
C SER A 72 -2.37 -7.78 6.75
N LEU A 73 -3.36 -6.95 6.42
CA LEU A 73 -3.37 -6.06 5.25
C LEU A 73 -2.66 -4.72 5.51
N MET A 74 -2.65 -4.25 6.77
CA MET A 74 -2.20 -2.91 7.13
C MET A 74 -0.75 -2.58 6.70
N PRO A 75 0.25 -3.47 6.87
CA PRO A 75 1.61 -3.21 6.42
C PRO A 75 1.69 -3.06 4.89
N SER A 76 0.92 -3.86 4.16
CA SER A 76 0.92 -3.87 2.69
C SER A 76 0.33 -2.59 2.09
N VAL A 77 -0.63 -1.97 2.77
CA VAL A 77 -1.18 -0.65 2.36
C VAL A 77 -0.09 0.42 2.33
N PHE A 78 0.86 0.40 3.26
CA PHE A 78 1.98 1.34 3.26
C PHE A 78 3.11 0.92 2.31
N GLN A 79 3.48 -0.36 2.35
CA GLN A 79 4.67 -0.88 1.68
C GLN A 79 4.54 -0.89 0.15
N LEU A 80 3.38 -1.26 -0.40
CA LEU A 80 3.19 -1.36 -1.86
C LEU A 80 3.38 -0.03 -2.60
N PRO A 81 2.70 1.08 -2.23
CA PRO A 81 2.90 2.36 -2.89
C PRO A 81 4.29 2.94 -2.61
N PHE A 82 4.86 2.66 -1.43
CA PHE A 82 6.23 3.06 -1.09
C PHE A 82 7.27 2.42 -2.02
N ILE A 83 7.13 1.13 -2.33
CA ILE A 83 8.04 0.46 -3.27
C ILE A 83 7.89 1.05 -4.68
N ILE A 84 6.66 1.27 -5.15
CA ILE A 84 6.43 1.93 -6.46
C ILE A 84 7.12 3.30 -6.48
N LEU A 85 6.98 4.10 -5.43
CA LEU A 85 7.63 5.41 -5.33
C LEU A 85 9.17 5.30 -5.43
N LEU A 86 9.77 4.34 -4.72
CA LEU A 86 11.22 4.13 -4.74
C LEU A 86 11.76 3.62 -6.09
N GLU A 87 10.91 2.93 -6.87
CA GLU A 87 11.24 2.47 -8.22
C GLU A 87 11.18 3.60 -9.25
N LEU A 88 10.32 4.59 -9.03
CA LEU A 88 10.18 5.75 -9.91
C LEU A 88 11.29 6.80 -9.71
N VAL A 89 11.95 6.79 -8.54
CA VAL A 89 13.01 7.75 -8.22
C VAL A 89 14.41 7.15 -8.36
N GLY A 90 15.35 7.99 -8.81
CA GLY A 90 16.76 7.63 -8.89
C GLY A 90 17.40 7.40 -7.51
N PRO A 91 18.54 6.67 -7.44
CA PRO A 91 19.19 6.30 -6.17
C PRO A 91 19.48 7.46 -5.22
N SER A 92 19.88 8.63 -5.76
CA SER A 92 20.20 9.83 -4.98
C SER A 92 18.99 10.43 -4.24
N MET A 93 17.78 10.17 -4.72
CA MET A 93 16.54 10.77 -4.19
C MET A 93 15.78 9.82 -3.27
N ARG A 94 16.17 8.54 -3.21
CA ARG A 94 15.50 7.50 -2.41
C ARG A 94 15.45 7.84 -0.94
N THR A 95 16.55 8.33 -0.35
CA THR A 95 16.59 8.73 1.06
C THR A 95 15.62 9.86 1.35
N ARG A 96 15.52 10.84 0.43
CA ARG A 96 14.58 11.96 0.57
C ARG A 96 13.12 11.49 0.48
N MET A 97 12.81 10.61 -0.49
CA MET A 97 11.46 10.07 -0.63
C MET A 97 11.07 9.18 0.56
N ASN A 98 12.01 8.43 1.11
CA ASN A 98 11.81 7.70 2.36
C ASN A 98 11.49 8.64 3.52
N GLY A 99 12.21 9.76 3.65
CA GLY A 99 11.93 10.79 4.64
C GLY A 99 10.51 11.37 4.50
N ILE A 100 10.11 11.74 3.28
CA ILE A 100 8.76 12.27 3.00
C ILE A 100 7.67 11.24 3.31
N SER A 101 7.89 9.98 2.93
CA SER A 101 6.91 8.90 3.17
C SER A 101 6.72 8.64 4.67
N ASN A 102 7.81 8.64 5.44
CA ASN A 102 7.74 8.51 6.90
C ASN A 102 7.09 9.75 7.55
N ALA A 103 7.41 10.96 7.08
CA ALA A 103 6.77 12.17 7.57
C ALA A 103 5.26 12.16 7.32
N ALA A 104 4.82 11.71 6.14
CA ALA A 104 3.40 11.54 5.81
C ALA A 104 2.72 10.49 6.72
N TRP A 105 3.41 9.38 7.01
CA TRP A 105 2.93 8.36 7.95
C TRP A 105 2.76 8.94 9.37
N THR A 106 3.79 9.62 9.89
CA THR A 106 3.74 10.27 11.20
C THR A 106 2.64 11.32 11.26
N PHE A 107 2.48 12.13 10.21
CA PHE A 107 1.39 13.10 10.13
C PHE A 107 0.02 12.43 10.22
N GLY A 108 -0.19 11.33 9.50
CA GLY A 108 -1.41 10.52 9.61
C GLY A 108 -1.66 10.02 11.03
N LEU A 109 -0.62 9.50 11.70
CA LEU A 109 -0.71 9.07 13.09
C LEU A 109 -1.06 10.21 14.07
N CYS A 110 -0.58 11.43 13.84
CA CYS A 110 -0.91 12.59 14.67
C CYS A 110 -2.34 13.10 14.44
N VAL A 111 -2.86 12.98 13.21
CA VAL A 111 -4.23 13.41 12.87
C VAL A 111 -5.28 12.40 13.36
N MET A 112 -4.96 11.10 13.37
CA MET A 112 -5.88 10.05 13.82
C MET A 112 -6.52 10.28 15.21
N PRO A 113 -5.79 10.61 16.29
CA PRO A 113 -6.39 10.86 17.60
C PRO A 113 -7.29 12.11 17.59
N LEU A 114 -7.00 13.11 16.77
CA LEU A 114 -7.88 14.28 16.62
C LEU A 114 -9.22 13.87 15.99
N ILE A 115 -9.20 13.04 14.94
CA ILE A 115 -10.41 12.49 14.32
C ILE A 115 -11.19 11.64 15.34
N ALA A 116 -10.48 10.81 16.13
CA ALA A 116 -11.11 10.00 17.17
C ALA A 116 -11.80 10.86 18.24
N TYR A 117 -11.15 11.93 18.68
CA TYR A 117 -11.70 12.89 19.65
C TYR A 117 -12.96 13.58 19.11
N LEU A 118 -12.94 14.03 17.85
CA LEU A 118 -14.08 14.71 17.22
C LEU A 118 -15.25 13.78 16.90
N SER A 119 -14.98 12.51 16.61
CA SER A 119 -16.01 11.55 16.19
C SER A 119 -16.97 11.16 17.32
N LYS A 120 -16.51 11.21 18.59
CA LYS A 120 -17.24 10.87 19.84
C LYS A 120 -17.77 9.44 19.94
N HIS A 121 -18.13 8.80 18.82
CA HIS A 121 -18.57 7.41 18.69
C HIS A 121 -17.57 6.60 17.85
N TRP A 122 -17.27 5.38 18.33
CA TRP A 122 -16.33 4.47 17.70
C TRP A 122 -16.79 3.99 16.31
N VAL A 123 -18.10 3.85 16.10
CA VAL A 123 -18.71 3.54 14.79
C VAL A 123 -18.44 4.65 13.78
N THR A 124 -18.68 5.91 14.15
CA THR A 124 -18.44 7.07 13.30
C THR A 124 -16.96 7.20 12.95
N PHE A 125 -16.07 6.96 13.91
CA PHE A 125 -14.62 6.92 13.67
C PHE A 125 -14.24 5.83 12.66
N GLY A 126 -14.79 4.62 12.81
CA GLY A 126 -14.60 3.51 11.89
C GLY A 126 -15.11 3.81 10.47
N LEU A 127 -16.25 4.50 10.34
CA LEU A 127 -16.80 4.91 9.05
C LEU A 127 -15.95 5.99 8.37
N ILE A 128 -15.48 7.00 9.13
CA ILE A 128 -14.61 8.06 8.59
C ILE A 128 -13.31 7.45 8.06
N THR A 129 -12.66 6.59 8.85
CA THR A 129 -11.42 5.92 8.45
C THR A 129 -11.63 4.99 7.24
N SER A 130 -12.75 4.25 7.20
CA SER A 130 -13.10 3.42 6.04
C SER A 130 -13.37 4.25 4.78
N SER A 131 -14.05 5.40 4.92
CA SER A 131 -14.27 6.31 3.78
C SER A 131 -12.97 6.91 3.25
N ALA A 132 -12.00 7.21 4.12
CA ALA A 132 -10.69 7.70 3.71
C ALA A 132 -9.93 6.67 2.87
N SER A 133 -10.06 5.38 3.20
CA SER A 133 -9.54 4.28 2.37
C SER A 133 -10.20 4.22 1.00
N VAL A 134 -11.52 4.45 0.91
CA VAL A 134 -12.23 4.48 -0.38
C VAL A 134 -11.78 5.66 -1.24
N LEU A 135 -11.47 6.82 -0.65
CA LEU A 135 -10.92 7.97 -1.39
C LEU A 135 -9.59 7.64 -2.09
N MET A 136 -8.82 6.66 -1.60
CA MET A 136 -7.60 6.23 -2.31
C MET A 136 -7.89 5.62 -3.69
N PHE A 137 -9.09 5.08 -3.94
CA PHE A 137 -9.48 4.60 -5.27
C PHE A 137 -9.54 5.72 -6.32
N CYS A 138 -9.78 6.97 -5.91
CA CYS A 138 -9.75 8.10 -6.84
C CYS A 138 -8.36 8.27 -7.50
N TYR A 139 -7.30 7.82 -6.84
CA TYR A 139 -5.93 7.92 -7.33
C TYR A 139 -5.49 6.79 -8.28
N ILE A 140 -6.38 5.82 -8.59
CA ILE A 140 -6.07 4.67 -9.46
C ILE A 140 -5.57 5.04 -10.85
N LYS A 141 -6.06 6.16 -11.40
CA LYS A 141 -5.64 6.65 -12.72
C LYS A 141 -4.29 7.34 -12.70
N PHE A 142 -3.89 7.88 -11.55
CA PHE A 142 -2.65 8.64 -11.40
C PHE A 142 -1.46 7.75 -11.07
N LEU A 143 -1.68 6.64 -10.34
CA LEU A 143 -0.62 5.73 -9.94
C LEU A 143 -0.17 4.87 -11.14
N PRO A 144 1.08 5.03 -11.65
CA PRO A 144 1.61 4.12 -12.67
C PRO A 144 1.88 2.73 -12.06
N GLU A 145 1.95 1.71 -12.90
CA GLU A 145 2.45 0.40 -12.48
C GLU A 145 3.97 0.47 -12.26
N SER A 146 4.50 -0.46 -11.47
CA SER A 146 5.94 -0.64 -11.28
C SER A 146 6.67 -0.85 -12.62
N ALA A 147 7.57 0.08 -12.96
CA ALA A 147 8.39 -0.03 -14.18
C ALA A 147 9.27 -1.28 -14.16
N ARG A 148 9.79 -1.67 -12.98
CA ARG A 148 10.59 -2.89 -12.82
C ARG A 148 9.77 -4.15 -13.02
N TRP A 149 8.57 -4.20 -12.46
CA TRP A 149 7.65 -5.31 -12.67
C TRP A 149 7.24 -5.45 -14.14
N LEU A 150 7.03 -4.34 -14.85
CA LEU A 150 6.75 -4.38 -16.30
C LEU A 150 7.92 -4.95 -17.09
N ILE A 151 9.16 -4.61 -16.72
CA ILE A 151 10.38 -5.15 -17.36
C ILE A 151 10.50 -6.66 -17.09
N SER A 152 10.28 -7.12 -15.85
CA SER A 152 10.35 -8.56 -15.52
C SER A 152 9.24 -9.39 -16.17
N ARG A 153 8.15 -8.74 -16.61
CA ARG A 153 7.04 -9.38 -17.36
C ARG A 153 7.15 -9.17 -18.88
N GLU A 154 8.31 -8.72 -19.37
CA GLU A 154 8.59 -8.45 -20.79
C GLU A 154 7.66 -7.40 -21.44
N LYS A 155 6.97 -6.60 -20.62
CA LYS A 155 6.07 -5.51 -21.05
C LYS A 155 6.84 -4.22 -21.31
N TYR A 156 7.81 -4.28 -22.23
CA TYR A 156 8.75 -3.19 -22.49
C TYR A 156 8.10 -1.90 -23.01
N SER A 157 6.99 -1.99 -23.76
CA SER A 157 6.29 -0.83 -24.30
C SER A 157 5.62 0.02 -23.20
N GLU A 158 4.94 -0.64 -22.26
CA GLU A 158 4.32 0.02 -21.10
C GLU A 158 5.39 0.63 -20.20
N ALA A 159 6.49 -0.09 -19.95
CA ALA A 159 7.62 0.39 -19.17
C ALA A 159 8.26 1.64 -19.80
N ALA A 160 8.48 1.63 -21.13
CA ALA A 160 9.03 2.77 -21.85
C ALA A 160 8.12 4.00 -21.76
N THR A 161 6.80 3.83 -21.89
CA THR A 161 5.84 4.94 -21.78
C THR A 161 5.90 5.62 -20.41
N ILE A 162 5.96 4.84 -19.34
CA ILE A 162 6.07 5.36 -17.97
C ILE A 162 7.40 6.09 -17.77
N LEU A 163 8.50 5.50 -18.23
CA LEU A 163 9.83 6.08 -18.09
C LEU A 163 10.03 7.34 -18.94
N THR A 164 9.45 7.41 -20.14
CA THR A 164 9.45 8.63 -20.97
C THR A 164 8.71 9.75 -20.26
N ARG A 165 7.53 9.49 -19.69
CA ARG A 165 6.80 10.50 -18.92
C ARG A 165 7.60 11.04 -17.72
N ILE A 166 8.34 10.17 -17.04
CA ILE A 166 9.25 10.56 -15.95
C ILE A 166 10.42 11.39 -16.48
N ALA A 167 10.99 11.02 -17.63
CA ALA A 167 12.06 11.76 -18.28
C ALA A 167 11.61 13.17 -18.68
N GLU A 168 10.43 13.29 -19.30
CA GLU A 168 9.81 14.57 -19.67
C GLU A 168 9.58 15.47 -18.45
N THR A 169 9.08 14.90 -17.35
CA THR A 169 8.89 15.63 -16.08
C THR A 169 10.22 16.13 -15.51
N ASN A 170 11.32 15.43 -15.78
CA ASN A 170 12.68 15.84 -15.39
C ASN A 170 13.38 16.72 -16.45
N GLY A 171 12.67 17.16 -17.49
CA GLY A 171 13.23 18.00 -18.56
C GLY A 171 14.14 17.27 -19.55
N LYS A 172 14.08 15.93 -19.60
CA LYS A 172 14.83 15.10 -20.57
C LYS A 172 13.88 14.55 -21.63
N THR A 173 14.13 14.87 -22.88
CA THR A 173 13.42 14.26 -24.02
C THR A 173 14.14 13.00 -24.46
N ILE A 174 13.48 11.85 -24.34
CA ILE A 174 14.01 10.55 -24.78
C ILE A 174 13.00 9.91 -25.71
N ASP A 175 13.46 9.46 -26.88
CA ASP A 175 12.63 8.71 -27.82
C ASP A 175 12.17 7.39 -27.16
N PRO A 176 10.84 7.14 -27.06
CA PRO A 176 10.31 5.88 -26.52
C PRO A 176 10.87 4.62 -27.19
N VAL A 177 11.21 4.70 -28.49
CA VAL A 177 11.72 3.56 -29.26
C VAL A 177 13.16 3.23 -28.86
N ASP A 178 14.03 4.23 -28.73
CA ASP A 178 15.41 4.07 -28.25
C ASP A 178 15.45 3.56 -26.80
N LEU A 179 14.57 4.10 -25.96
CA LEU A 179 14.47 3.68 -24.56
C LEU A 179 14.02 2.21 -24.45
N ARG A 180 13.03 1.80 -25.25
CA ARG A 180 12.57 0.41 -25.30
C ARG A 180 13.69 -0.55 -25.73
N LEU A 181 14.47 -0.18 -26.73
CA LEU A 181 15.62 -0.98 -27.19
C LEU A 181 16.68 -1.11 -26.10
N LYS A 182 17.04 -0.01 -25.42
CA LYS A 182 17.98 -0.03 -24.30
C LYS A 182 17.52 -0.92 -23.15
N ILE A 183 16.24 -0.86 -22.80
CA ILE A 183 15.67 -1.73 -21.75
C ILE A 183 15.77 -3.20 -22.17
N LYS A 184 15.39 -3.53 -23.42
CA LYS A 184 15.43 -4.90 -23.94
C LYS A 184 16.85 -5.47 -24.00
N VAL A 185 17.84 -4.66 -24.40
CA VAL A 185 19.25 -5.08 -24.40
C VAL A 185 19.75 -5.28 -22.97
N SER A 186 19.47 -4.33 -22.07
CA SER A 186 19.87 -4.43 -20.66
C SER A 186 19.26 -5.62 -19.93
N SER A 187 18.04 -6.05 -20.28
CA SER A 187 17.42 -7.24 -19.69
C SER A 187 17.97 -8.56 -20.23
N ILE A 188 18.62 -8.54 -21.40
CA ILE A 188 19.30 -9.71 -21.97
C ILE A 188 20.70 -9.87 -21.35
N ASP A 189 21.41 -8.77 -21.12
CA ASP A 189 22.76 -8.78 -20.52
C ASP A 189 22.77 -9.09 -19.02
N PHE A 190 21.68 -8.80 -18.31
CA PHE A 190 21.50 -9.10 -16.88
C PHE A 190 20.14 -9.77 -16.65
N PRO A 191 20.06 -11.12 -16.65
CA PRO A 191 18.85 -11.80 -16.21
C PRO A 191 18.58 -11.41 -14.75
N LEU A 192 17.47 -10.70 -14.53
CA LEU A 192 16.99 -10.33 -13.21
C LEU A 192 16.35 -11.57 -12.57
N ASP A 193 17.19 -12.45 -12.01
CA ASP A 193 16.80 -13.58 -11.16
C ASP A 193 16.50 -13.13 -9.72
#